data_AF-A0A421JP43-F1
#
_entry.id   AF-A0A421JP43-F1
#
_cell.length_a   1.000
_cell.length_b   1.000
_cell.length_c   1.000
_cell.angle_alpha   90.00
_cell.angle_beta   90.00
_cell.angle_gamma   90.00
#
_symmetry.space_group_name_H-M   'P 1'
#
loop_
_entity.id
_entity.type
_entity.pdbx_description
1 polymer ?
#
loop_
_entity_poly.entity_id
_entity_poly.type
_entity_poly.pdbx_seq_one_letter_code
_entity_poly.pdbx_strand_id
1 'polypeptide(L)'
;MHELDKVQFNQLNKITFNKCCNENCINLLSGGVSTNELGLCDICYGPLYIAQHDPTNLKLQIRIERKYMIQLSKGCGNSWCNNEYCRNGNRSLQQKPFKELMELLNQELFRNIHYPKLPINKSREIELGSSNKVWFCVNESISNKRVLLDLLRSEGLYENEIIYKAINERNDEQSIRSWLQEKAVTAGGGVN
;
A
#
# COMPACT_ATOMS: atom_id res chain seq x y z
N MET A 1 17.23 -15.36 -20.87
CA MET A 1 16.99 -16.16 -19.66
C MET A 1 16.26 -17.42 -20.09
N HIS A 2 16.73 -18.61 -19.72
CA HIS A 2 16.03 -19.85 -20.09
C HIS A 2 14.71 -19.95 -19.30
N GLU A 3 13.72 -20.68 -19.82
CA GLU A 3 12.39 -20.76 -19.18
C GLU A 3 12.44 -21.31 -17.74
N LEU A 4 13.32 -22.29 -17.47
CA LEU A 4 13.53 -22.79 -16.11
C LEU A 4 14.05 -21.71 -15.15
N ASP A 5 14.96 -20.86 -15.63
CA ASP A 5 15.49 -19.74 -14.85
C ASP A 5 14.38 -18.73 -14.52
N LYS A 6 13.46 -18.48 -15.46
CA LYS A 6 12.30 -17.61 -15.22
C LYS A 6 11.39 -18.21 -14.15
N VAL A 7 11.06 -19.50 -14.23
CA VAL A 7 10.21 -20.16 -13.23
C VAL A 7 10.83 -20.03 -11.84
N GLN A 8 12.12 -20.33 -11.69
CA GLN A 8 12.83 -20.20 -10.42
C GLN A 8 12.85 -18.74 -9.93
N PHE A 9 13.08 -17.80 -10.83
CA PHE A 9 13.05 -16.37 -10.52
C PHE A 9 11.69 -15.92 -9.98
N ASN A 10 10.59 -16.32 -10.62
CA ASN A 10 9.25 -15.96 -10.17
C ASN A 10 8.92 -16.58 -8.80
N GLN A 11 9.25 -17.85 -8.59
CA GLN A 11 9.07 -18.53 -7.30
C GLN A 11 9.84 -17.85 -6.16
N LEU A 12 11.10 -17.46 -6.40
CA LEU A 12 11.90 -16.77 -5.39
C LEU A 12 11.32 -15.40 -5.03
N ASN A 13 10.88 -14.63 -6.03
CA ASN A 13 10.25 -13.33 -5.78
C ASN A 13 8.93 -13.49 -5.04
N LYS A 14 8.15 -14.54 -5.32
CA LYS A 14 6.91 -14.84 -4.60
C LYS A 14 7.14 -15.14 -3.13
N ILE A 15 8.14 -15.96 -2.81
CA ILE A 15 8.48 -16.32 -1.42
C ILE A 15 9.00 -15.12 -0.63
N THR A 16 9.78 -14.25 -1.27
CA THR A 16 10.41 -13.10 -0.61
C THR A 16 9.56 -11.82 -0.66
N PHE A 17 8.38 -11.89 -1.28
CA PHE A 17 7.53 -10.74 -1.53
C PHE A 17 6.97 -10.15 -0.24
N ASN A 18 7.35 -8.91 0.04
CA ASN A 18 6.78 -8.13 1.13
C ASN A 18 6.66 -6.67 0.69
N LYS A 19 5.44 -6.13 0.76
CA LYS A 19 5.13 -4.74 0.36
C LYS A 19 4.74 -3.89 1.55
N CYS A 20 4.82 -2.58 1.36
CA CYS A 20 4.25 -1.61 2.30
C CYS A 20 2.75 -1.88 2.55
N CYS A 21 2.32 -1.79 3.80
CA CYS A 21 0.90 -1.92 4.21
C CYS A 21 0.03 -0.71 3.82
N ASN A 22 0.60 0.35 3.25
CA ASN A 22 -0.18 1.41 2.62
C ASN A 22 -0.61 0.95 1.23
N GLU A 23 -1.91 0.78 1.01
CA GLU A 23 -2.50 0.28 -0.24
C GLU A 23 -2.31 1.24 -1.43
N ASN A 24 -2.04 2.52 -1.15
CA ASN A 24 -1.66 3.50 -2.17
C ASN A 24 -0.15 3.46 -2.49
N CYS A 25 0.65 2.69 -1.75
CA CYS A 25 2.09 2.60 -1.93
C CYS A 25 2.48 1.35 -2.73
N ILE A 26 3.46 1.51 -3.60
CA ILE A 26 4.01 0.43 -4.43
C ILE A 26 5.34 -0.12 -3.93
N ASN A 27 5.90 0.46 -2.87
CA ASN A 27 7.24 0.11 -2.41
C ASN A 27 7.26 -1.29 -1.80
N LEU A 28 8.28 -2.05 -2.20
CA LEU A 28 8.69 -3.27 -1.51
C LEU A 28 9.46 -2.91 -0.23
N LEU A 29 9.39 -3.79 0.78
CA LEU A 29 10.11 -3.63 2.03
C LEU A 29 11.54 -4.15 1.88
N SER A 30 12.52 -3.28 2.15
CA SER A 30 13.94 -3.63 2.11
C SER A 30 14.23 -4.76 3.10
N GLY A 31 14.83 -5.86 2.64
CA GLY A 31 15.11 -7.03 3.47
C GLY A 31 13.88 -7.89 3.79
N GLY A 32 12.74 -7.65 3.14
CA GLY A 32 11.53 -8.46 3.27
C GLY A 32 10.70 -8.19 4.52
N VAL A 33 11.09 -7.24 5.39
CA VAL A 33 10.34 -6.93 6.62
C VAL A 33 10.30 -5.43 6.87
N SER A 34 9.27 -4.97 7.58
CA SER A 34 9.13 -3.58 8.01
C SER A 34 9.95 -3.33 9.27
N THR A 35 10.53 -2.14 9.37
CA THR A 35 11.24 -1.64 10.57
C THR A 35 10.29 -1.10 11.64
N ASN A 36 9.00 -0.97 11.31
CA ASN A 36 7.96 -0.46 12.20
C ASN A 36 6.79 -1.43 12.30
N GLU A 37 6.08 -1.32 13.42
CA GLU A 37 4.94 -2.16 13.79
C GLU A 37 3.75 -2.03 12.83
N LEU A 38 3.64 -0.94 12.08
CA LEU A 38 2.55 -0.74 11.12
C LEU A 38 2.77 -1.48 9.79
N GLY A 39 3.95 -2.04 9.53
CA GLY A 39 4.24 -2.71 8.26
C GLY A 39 4.46 -1.75 7.09
N LEU A 40 4.86 -0.50 7.36
CA LEU A 40 5.02 0.54 6.35
C LEU A 40 6.47 0.70 5.90
N CYS A 41 6.71 1.13 4.66
CA CYS A 41 8.04 1.58 4.25
C CYS A 41 8.39 2.91 4.94
N ASP A 42 9.68 3.27 4.98
CA ASP A 42 10.17 4.47 5.68
C ASP A 42 9.50 5.76 5.18
N ILE A 43 9.20 5.85 3.88
CA ILE A 43 8.51 7.01 3.30
C ILE A 43 7.09 7.15 3.86
N CYS A 44 6.36 6.05 4.00
CA CYS A 44 4.99 6.05 4.51
C CYS A 44 4.95 6.23 6.03
N TYR A 45 5.95 5.67 6.74
CA TYR A 45 6.04 5.71 8.19
C TYR A 45 6.63 7.00 8.74
N GLY A 46 7.52 7.68 8.01
CA GLY A 46 8.21 8.89 8.46
C GLY A 46 7.31 9.95 9.11
N PRO A 47 6.16 10.32 8.51
CA PRO A 47 5.21 11.27 9.13
C PRO A 47 4.55 10.78 10.42
N LEU A 48 4.61 9.48 10.71
CA LEU A 48 4.13 8.84 11.93
C LEU A 48 5.26 8.53 12.92
N TYR A 49 6.52 8.75 12.57
CA TYR A 49 7.60 8.47 13.49
C TYR A 49 7.72 9.58 14.54
N ILE A 50 7.92 9.18 15.80
CA ILE A 50 8.39 10.05 16.88
C ILE A 50 9.40 9.24 17.72
N ALA A 51 10.42 9.90 18.26
CA ALA A 51 11.39 9.26 19.14
C ALA A 51 10.86 9.00 20.56
N GLN A 52 9.71 9.56 20.91
CA GLN A 52 9.17 9.49 22.27
C GLN A 52 8.55 8.12 22.55
N HIS A 53 8.85 7.56 23.73
CA HIS A 53 8.23 6.33 24.23
C HIS A 53 6.69 6.49 24.36
N ASP A 54 5.94 5.60 23.71
CA ASP A 54 4.47 5.62 23.61
C ASP A 54 3.88 4.22 23.86
N PRO A 55 3.92 3.70 25.11
CA PRO A 55 3.56 2.31 25.40
C PRO A 55 2.07 2.00 25.20
N THR A 56 1.23 3.03 25.13
CA THR A 56 -0.21 2.90 24.90
C THR A 56 -0.61 3.10 23.44
N ASN A 57 0.35 3.43 22.56
CA ASN A 57 0.12 3.81 21.16
C ASN A 57 -0.89 4.96 20.97
N LEU A 58 -1.15 5.76 22.01
CA LEU A 58 -2.11 6.86 21.93
C LEU A 58 -1.61 7.95 20.99
N LYS A 59 -0.32 8.28 21.02
CA LYS A 59 0.26 9.29 20.13
C LYS A 59 0.29 8.77 18.70
N LEU A 60 0.54 7.47 18.52
CA LEU A 60 0.42 6.81 17.22
C LEU A 60 -0.99 6.95 16.65
N GLN A 61 -2.01 6.62 17.43
CA GLN A 61 -3.40 6.76 17.02
C GLN A 61 -3.72 8.22 16.64
N ILE A 62 -3.37 9.19 17.48
CA ILE A 62 -3.64 10.62 17.21
C ILE A 62 -3.01 11.07 15.88
N ARG A 63 -1.80 10.60 15.57
CA ARG A 63 -1.12 10.95 14.31
C ARG A 63 -1.79 10.32 13.09
N ILE A 64 -2.22 9.06 13.20
CA ILE A 64 -2.99 8.38 12.15
C ILE A 64 -4.35 9.08 11.94
N GLU A 65 -5.06 9.36 13.03
CA GLU A 65 -6.35 10.06 13.04
C GLU A 65 -6.23 11.42 12.37
N ARG A 66 -5.27 12.24 12.80
CA ARG A 66 -5.01 13.55 12.21
C ARG A 66 -4.71 13.45 10.71
N LYS A 67 -3.91 12.47 10.30
CA LYS A 67 -3.55 12.27 8.89
C LYS A 67 -4.78 11.95 8.04
N TYR A 68 -5.60 10.99 8.47
CA TYR A 68 -6.84 10.66 7.77
C TYR A 68 -7.86 11.79 7.81
N MET A 69 -8.03 12.47 8.94
CA MET A 69 -8.98 13.58 9.03
C MET A 69 -8.61 14.72 8.09
N ILE A 70 -7.33 15.07 7.96
CA ILE A 70 -6.89 16.05 6.95
C ILE A 70 -7.22 15.52 5.54
N GLN A 71 -6.87 14.27 5.25
CA GLN A 71 -7.08 13.63 3.95
C GLN A 71 -8.56 13.59 3.53
N LEU A 72 -9.46 13.21 4.44
CA LEU A 72 -10.90 13.07 4.22
C LEU A 72 -11.62 14.43 4.19
N SER A 73 -11.27 15.34 5.09
CA SER A 73 -12.00 16.61 5.24
C SER A 73 -11.45 17.75 4.40
N LYS A 74 -10.13 17.84 4.18
CA LYS A 74 -9.49 18.92 3.41
C LYS A 74 -8.88 18.42 2.11
N GLY A 75 -8.39 17.19 2.12
CA GLY A 75 -7.60 16.63 1.04
C GLY A 75 -6.10 16.90 1.21
N CYS A 76 -5.30 16.33 0.31
CA CYS A 76 -3.84 16.48 0.31
C CYS A 76 -3.33 17.70 -0.47
N GLY A 77 -4.22 18.43 -1.16
CA GLY A 77 -3.89 19.60 -1.99
C GLY A 77 -3.42 19.29 -3.41
N ASN A 78 -3.23 18.01 -3.77
CA ASN A 78 -2.70 17.63 -5.07
C ASN A 78 -3.82 17.26 -6.06
N SER A 79 -3.82 17.87 -7.25
CA SER A 79 -4.82 17.63 -8.30
C SER A 79 -4.72 16.26 -8.97
N TRP A 80 -3.53 15.65 -8.96
CA TRP A 80 -3.26 14.31 -9.49
C TRP A 80 -3.58 13.18 -8.50
N CYS A 81 -4.02 13.50 -7.28
CA CYS A 81 -4.31 12.49 -6.28
C CYS A 81 -5.46 11.58 -6.74
N ASN A 82 -5.25 10.27 -6.68
CA ASN A 82 -6.25 9.24 -7.03
C ASN A 82 -6.66 8.36 -5.83
N ASN A 83 -6.30 8.77 -4.61
CA ASN A 83 -6.62 8.02 -3.39
C ASN A 83 -8.12 8.12 -3.08
N GLU A 84 -8.80 6.98 -3.00
CA GLU A 84 -10.24 6.87 -2.73
C GLU A 84 -10.65 7.48 -1.37
N TYR A 85 -9.73 7.51 -0.40
CA TYR A 85 -9.95 8.10 0.92
C TYR A 85 -9.41 9.52 1.04
N CYS A 86 -9.25 10.25 -0.08
CA CYS A 86 -8.81 11.65 -0.08
C CYS A 86 -9.79 12.57 -0.78
N ARG A 87 -10.13 13.71 -0.17
CA ARG A 87 -11.07 14.70 -0.73
C ARG A 87 -10.66 15.22 -2.11
N ASN A 88 -9.36 15.30 -2.40
CA ASN A 88 -8.86 15.66 -3.73
C ASN A 88 -9.04 14.53 -4.74
N GLY A 89 -8.83 13.28 -4.34
CA GLY A 89 -8.91 12.12 -5.23
C GLY A 89 -10.28 11.48 -5.36
N ASN A 90 -11.19 11.76 -4.43
CA ASN A 90 -12.54 11.25 -4.42
C ASN A 90 -13.55 12.37 -4.15
N ARG A 91 -14.25 12.79 -5.21
CA ARG A 91 -15.25 13.87 -5.14
C ARG A 91 -16.45 13.52 -4.27
N SER A 92 -16.76 12.23 -4.07
CA SER A 92 -17.87 11.82 -3.19
C SER A 92 -17.66 12.25 -1.75
N LEU A 93 -16.41 12.40 -1.30
CA LEU A 93 -16.08 12.88 0.05
C LEU A 93 -16.37 14.36 0.25
N GLN A 94 -16.45 15.16 -0.84
CA GLN A 94 -16.63 16.62 -0.74
C GLN A 94 -18.00 17.01 -0.21
N GLN A 95 -18.99 16.12 -0.36
CA GLN A 95 -20.38 16.35 0.04
C GLN A 95 -20.71 15.66 1.37
N LYS A 96 -19.80 14.84 1.92
CA LYS A 96 -20.06 14.11 3.16
C LYS A 96 -20.01 15.03 4.37
N PRO A 97 -21.03 15.00 5.25
CA PRO A 97 -20.99 15.71 6.52
C PRO A 97 -19.89 15.13 7.43
N PHE A 98 -19.41 15.94 8.36
CA PHE A 98 -18.34 15.55 9.28
C PHE A 98 -18.62 14.23 10.02
N LYS A 99 -19.87 14.01 10.44
CA LYS A 99 -20.30 12.78 11.11
C LYS A 99 -20.04 11.53 10.26
N GLU A 100 -20.40 11.56 8.97
CA GLU A 100 -20.13 10.44 8.05
C GLU A 100 -18.63 10.21 7.83
N LEU A 101 -17.81 11.28 7.81
CA LEU A 101 -16.36 11.14 7.70
C LEU A 101 -15.76 10.46 8.94
N MET A 102 -16.29 10.76 10.14
CA MET A 102 -15.87 10.11 11.37
C MET A 102 -16.30 8.64 11.42
N GLU A 103 -17.50 8.32 10.91
CA GLU A 103 -17.97 6.93 10.79
C GLU A 103 -17.06 6.13 9.84
N LEU A 104 -16.75 6.68 8.66
CA LEU A 104 -15.80 6.10 7.70
C LEU A 104 -14.42 5.85 8.34
N LEU A 105 -13.89 6.84 9.06
CA LEU A 105 -12.62 6.72 9.75
C LEU A 105 -12.61 5.58 10.78
N ASN A 106 -13.63 5.50 11.61
CA ASN A 106 -13.67 4.55 12.72
C ASN A 106 -14.06 3.14 12.28
N GLN A 107 -15.01 3.02 11.35
CA GLN A 107 -15.59 1.72 10.96
C GLN A 107 -14.85 1.06 9.80
N GLU A 108 -14.17 1.83 8.94
CA GLU A 108 -13.42 1.28 7.82
C GLU A 108 -11.91 1.45 8.02
N LEU A 109 -11.41 2.68 8.19
CA LEU A 109 -9.97 2.93 8.15
C LEU A 109 -9.24 2.38 9.38
N PHE A 110 -9.67 2.72 10.60
CA PHE A 110 -9.09 2.15 11.81
C PHE A 110 -9.33 0.65 11.91
N ARG A 111 -10.43 0.13 11.37
CA ARG A 111 -10.72 -1.30 11.35
C ARG A 111 -9.68 -2.12 10.57
N ASN A 112 -8.85 -1.50 9.74
CA ASN A 112 -7.78 -2.20 9.03
C ASN A 112 -6.41 -2.10 9.71
N ILE A 113 -6.34 -1.55 10.94
CA ILE A 113 -5.12 -1.50 11.73
C ILE A 113 -5.22 -2.53 12.86
N HIS A 114 -4.51 -3.63 12.66
CA HIS A 114 -4.48 -4.80 13.53
C HIS A 114 -3.33 -4.70 14.56
N TYR A 115 -2.14 -4.28 14.13
CA TYR A 115 -0.97 -4.15 15.00
C TYR A 115 -0.23 -2.82 14.75
N PRO A 116 0.27 -2.12 15.78
CA PRO A 116 0.08 -2.42 17.19
C PRO A 116 -1.36 -2.12 17.64
N LYS A 117 -1.76 -2.65 18.80
CA LYS A 117 -3.09 -2.34 19.34
C LYS A 117 -3.18 -0.85 19.68
N LEU A 118 -4.06 -0.15 18.99
CA LEU A 118 -4.42 1.24 19.26
C LEU A 118 -5.56 1.30 20.29
N PRO A 119 -5.66 2.38 21.10
CA PRO A 119 -6.78 2.57 22.03
C PRO A 119 -8.17 2.34 21.42
N ILE A 120 -8.40 2.80 20.19
CA ILE A 120 -9.68 2.65 19.46
C ILE A 120 -10.02 1.20 19.11
N ASN A 121 -9.02 0.32 18.97
CA ASN A 121 -9.19 -1.09 18.59
C ASN A 121 -8.75 -2.05 19.70
N LYS A 122 -8.54 -1.56 20.93
CA LYS A 122 -7.89 -2.32 22.01
C LYS A 122 -8.63 -3.61 22.37
N SER A 123 -9.96 -3.57 22.35
CA SER A 123 -10.84 -4.70 22.66
C SER A 123 -11.05 -5.67 21.50
N ARG A 124 -10.50 -5.38 20.32
CA ARG A 124 -10.74 -6.19 19.13
C ARG A 124 -9.82 -7.41 19.09
N GLU A 125 -10.41 -8.55 18.77
CA GLU A 125 -9.68 -9.76 18.43
C GLU A 125 -9.05 -9.62 17.04
N ILE A 126 -7.78 -9.98 16.95
CA ILE A 126 -7.01 -9.93 15.71
C ILE A 126 -6.91 -11.37 15.23
N GLU A 127 -7.43 -11.63 14.03
CA GLU A 127 -7.26 -12.93 13.39
C GLU A 127 -5.78 -13.16 13.09
N LEU A 128 -5.31 -14.37 13.39
CA LEU A 128 -3.92 -14.77 13.16
C LEU A 128 -3.58 -14.62 11.67
N GLY A 129 -2.49 -13.90 11.37
CA GLY A 129 -2.06 -13.62 9.99
C GLY A 129 -2.68 -12.36 9.36
N SER A 130 -3.50 -11.60 10.10
CA SER A 130 -3.98 -10.29 9.61
C SER A 130 -2.82 -9.30 9.45
N SER A 131 -2.70 -8.70 8.28
CA SER A 131 -1.79 -7.58 8.02
C SER A 131 -2.55 -6.25 8.10
N ASN A 132 -1.86 -5.19 8.50
CA ASN A 132 -2.44 -3.85 8.45
C ASN A 132 -2.73 -3.44 7.01
N LYS A 133 -3.78 -2.65 6.83
CA LYS A 133 -4.00 -1.89 5.61
C LYS A 133 -4.31 -0.44 5.97
N VAL A 134 -3.64 0.47 5.29
CA VAL A 134 -3.89 1.91 5.40
C VAL A 134 -3.94 2.54 4.02
N TRP A 135 -4.55 3.72 3.91
CA TRP A 135 -4.72 4.43 2.64
C TRP A 135 -4.24 5.86 2.74
N PHE A 136 -2.98 6.02 3.13
CA PHE A 136 -2.36 7.33 3.20
C PHE A 136 -2.03 7.84 1.79
N CYS A 137 -2.27 9.12 1.54
CA CYS A 137 -1.77 9.78 0.33
C CYS A 137 -0.25 9.62 0.23
N VAL A 138 0.18 9.44 -1.01
CA VAL A 138 1.58 9.25 -1.43
C VAL A 138 2.00 10.40 -2.34
N ASN A 139 3.28 10.45 -2.72
CA ASN A 139 3.76 11.43 -3.69
C ASN A 139 3.34 11.08 -5.13
N GLU A 140 3.55 12.01 -6.06
CA GLU A 140 3.12 11.89 -7.46
C GLU A 140 3.76 10.69 -8.16
N SER A 141 5.06 10.47 -7.95
CA SER A 141 5.78 9.33 -8.55
C SER A 141 5.17 7.98 -8.16
N ILE A 142 4.88 7.79 -6.87
CA ILE A 142 4.21 6.57 -6.37
C ILE A 142 2.77 6.49 -6.90
N SER A 143 2.03 7.60 -6.92
CA SER A 143 0.64 7.65 -7.41
C SER A 143 0.55 7.29 -8.90
N ASN A 144 1.44 7.82 -9.74
CA ASN A 144 1.50 7.51 -11.17
C ASN A 144 1.89 6.05 -11.41
N LYS A 145 2.90 5.54 -10.70
CA LYS A 145 3.28 4.12 -10.80
C LYS A 145 2.19 3.18 -10.27
N ARG A 146 1.38 3.61 -9.30
CA ARG A 146 0.22 2.85 -8.80
C ARG A 146 -0.83 2.65 -9.90
N VAL A 147 -1.08 3.66 -10.75
CA VAL A 147 -1.98 3.55 -11.90
C VAL A 147 -1.47 2.48 -12.87
N LEU A 148 -0.18 2.51 -13.20
CA LEU A 148 0.42 1.49 -14.06
C LEU A 148 0.39 0.09 -13.42
N LEU A 149 0.58 -0.02 -12.10
CA LEU A 149 0.41 -1.27 -11.37
C LEU A 149 -1.01 -1.82 -11.53
N ASP A 150 -2.05 -0.99 -11.35
CA ASP A 150 -3.44 -1.43 -11.51
C ASP A 150 -3.74 -1.87 -12.95
N LEU A 151 -3.21 -1.15 -13.94
CA LEU A 151 -3.34 -1.53 -15.35
C LEU A 151 -2.72 -2.92 -15.59
N LEU A 152 -1.46 -3.12 -15.23
CA LEU A 152 -0.75 -4.40 -15.44
C LEU A 152 -1.41 -5.56 -14.68
N ARG A 153 -1.94 -5.32 -13.48
CA ARG A 153 -2.70 -6.32 -12.72
C ARG A 153 -4.01 -6.68 -13.41
N SER A 154 -4.71 -5.70 -13.97
CA SER A 154 -5.99 -5.91 -14.67
C SER A 154 -5.83 -6.73 -15.95
N GLU A 155 -4.65 -6.69 -16.58
CA GLU A 155 -4.33 -7.52 -17.76
C GLU A 155 -4.24 -9.01 -17.42
N GLY A 156 -3.98 -9.38 -16.15
CA GLY A 156 -3.95 -10.78 -15.71
C GLY A 156 -2.82 -11.63 -16.29
N LEU A 157 -1.83 -11.00 -16.94
CA LEU A 157 -0.77 -11.72 -17.66
C LEU A 157 0.34 -12.25 -16.75
N TYR A 158 0.62 -11.56 -15.64
CA TYR A 158 1.74 -11.85 -14.75
C TYR A 158 1.29 -11.91 -13.28
N GLU A 159 2.01 -12.68 -12.46
CA GLU A 159 1.78 -12.70 -11.02
C GLU A 159 2.03 -11.31 -10.39
N ASN A 160 1.24 -10.97 -9.37
CA ASN A 160 1.23 -9.64 -8.76
C ASN A 160 2.59 -9.25 -8.19
N GLU A 161 3.27 -10.19 -7.53
CA GLU A 161 4.58 -10.04 -6.91
C GLU A 161 5.64 -9.60 -7.93
N ILE A 162 5.50 -10.10 -9.15
CA ILE A 162 6.43 -9.85 -10.27
C ILE A 162 6.16 -8.50 -10.91
N ILE A 163 4.90 -8.11 -11.02
CA ILE A 163 4.52 -6.75 -11.46
C ILE A 163 5.07 -5.71 -10.47
N TYR A 164 4.91 -5.95 -9.16
CA TYR A 164 5.50 -5.10 -8.13
C TYR A 164 7.03 -5.02 -8.25
N LYS A 165 7.70 -6.16 -8.47
CA LYS A 165 9.15 -6.19 -8.68
C LYS A 165 9.55 -5.33 -9.89
N ALA A 166 8.90 -5.50 -11.03
CA ALA A 166 9.18 -4.75 -12.25
C ALA A 166 9.04 -3.22 -12.05
N ILE A 167 7.96 -2.78 -11.41
CA ILE A 167 7.67 -1.36 -11.17
C ILE A 167 8.66 -0.71 -10.19
N ASN A 168 9.24 -1.48 -9.28
CA ASN A 168 10.28 -1.00 -8.38
C ASN A 168 11.68 -0.99 -9.02
N GLU A 169 11.92 -1.81 -10.05
CA GLU A 169 13.20 -1.91 -10.77
C GLU A 169 13.32 -0.96 -11.97
N ARG A 170 12.18 -0.46 -12.46
CA ARG A 170 12.07 0.35 -13.70
C ARG A 170 11.17 1.57 -13.48
N ASN A 171 11.27 2.55 -14.37
CA ASN A 171 10.65 3.87 -14.16
C ASN A 171 9.53 4.22 -15.14
N ASP A 172 9.65 3.81 -16.39
CA ASP A 172 8.67 4.05 -17.45
C ASP A 172 7.96 2.76 -17.87
N GLU A 173 6.77 2.90 -18.46
CA GLU A 173 5.93 1.76 -18.85
C GLU A 173 6.64 0.81 -19.84
N GLN A 174 7.33 1.35 -20.84
CA GLN A 174 7.98 0.54 -21.86
C GLN A 174 9.07 -0.34 -21.26
N SER A 175 9.91 0.22 -20.39
CA SER A 175 10.96 -0.55 -19.72
C SER A 175 10.42 -1.56 -18.71
N ILE A 176 9.30 -1.25 -18.03
CA ILE A 176 8.60 -2.19 -17.15
C ILE A 176 8.05 -3.38 -17.95
N ARG A 177 7.36 -3.14 -19.07
CA ARG A 177 6.81 -4.20 -19.91
C ARG A 177 7.90 -5.06 -20.54
N SER A 178 8.97 -4.43 -21.01
CA SER A 178 10.12 -5.16 -21.57
C SER A 178 10.78 -6.05 -20.51
N TRP A 179 10.91 -5.56 -19.27
CA TRP A 179 11.43 -6.35 -18.15
C TRP A 179 10.54 -7.55 -17.83
N LEU A 180 9.22 -7.37 -17.82
CA LEU A 180 8.26 -8.46 -17.59
C LEU A 180 8.36 -9.54 -18.67
N GLN A 181 8.44 -9.16 -19.95
CA GLN A 181 8.60 -10.11 -21.05
C GLN A 181 9.92 -10.90 -20.94
N GLU A 182 10.98 -10.26 -20.48
CA GLU A 182 12.31 -10.90 -20.35
C GLU A 182 12.41 -11.84 -19.14
N LYS A 183 11.77 -11.49 -18.01
CA LYS A 183 12.00 -12.14 -16.71
C LYS A 183 10.81 -12.94 -16.15
N ALA A 184 9.58 -12.58 -16.52
CA ALA A 184 8.38 -13.17 -15.93
C ALA A 184 7.86 -14.36 -16.74
N VAL A 185 7.17 -15.26 -16.05
CA VAL A 185 6.35 -16.32 -16.65
C VAL A 185 4.93 -15.80 -16.77
N THR A 186 4.29 -16.01 -17.91
CA THR A 186 2.87 -15.63 -18.10
C THR A 186 1.95 -16.61 -17.38
N ALA A 187 0.92 -16.11 -16.69
CA ALA A 187 -0.02 -16.90 -15.91
C ALA A 187 -0.81 -17.95 -16.73
N GLY A 188 -0.84 -17.81 -18.06
CA GLY A 188 -1.44 -18.78 -19.00
C GLY A 188 -0.46 -19.71 -19.74
N GLY A 189 0.84 -19.69 -19.40
CA GLY A 189 1.90 -20.42 -20.12
C GLY A 189 2.13 -21.86 -19.68
N GLY A 190 1.10 -22.54 -19.18
CA GLY A 190 1.14 -23.98 -18.96
C GLY A 190 0.82 -24.72 -20.26
N VAL A 191 1.86 -25.31 -20.87
CA VAL A 191 1.82 -26.29 -21.98
C VAL A 191 1.45 -25.72 -23.36
N ASN A 192 2.46 -25.63 -24.22
CA ASN A 192 2.40 -26.17 -25.58
C ASN A 192 3.62 -27.08 -25.77
#